data_AF-A0A6A3A0T7-F1
#
_entry.id   AF-A0A6A3A0T7-F1
#
_cell.length_a   1.000
_cell.length_b   1.000
_cell.length_c   1.000
_cell.angle_alpha   90.00
_cell.angle_beta   90.00
_cell.angle_gamma   90.00
#
_symmetry.space_group_name_H-M   'P 1'
#
loop_
_entity.id
_entity.type
_entity.pdbx_description
1 polymer ?
#
loop_
_entity_poly.entity_id
_entity_poly.type
_entity_poly.pdbx_seq_one_letter_code
_entity_poly.pdbx_strand_id
1 'polypeptide(L)'
;MDKLLELGRSKDPKDRETGAELLLSLLQSSTGPLSSSDVESLVSTCLDLLNDPSNLNASLGALQCLASAAVLSPDHLKLHFDGVLPAIVECLGDDKKPLRDAARGLLLTFMEVSSPIIIVDRVWPIARVDNRSRVHEEFTRIVTSAIIAFTSTEFMKAILPPVCPSGLFRNN
;
A
#
# COMPACT_ATOMS: atom_id res chain seq x y z
N MET A 1 20.52 4.93 7.12
CA MET A 1 19.29 4.14 7.16
C MET A 1 19.03 3.67 8.59
N ASP A 2 19.89 2.82 9.16
CA ASP A 2 19.70 2.14 10.46
C ASP A 2 19.21 3.03 11.61
N LYS A 3 19.90 4.15 11.88
CA LYS A 3 19.51 5.08 12.96
C LYS A 3 18.08 5.62 12.81
N LEU A 4 17.62 5.81 11.58
CA LEU A 4 16.26 6.31 11.30
C LEU A 4 15.23 5.20 11.47
N LEU A 5 15.59 3.96 11.11
CA LEU A 5 14.76 2.78 11.35
C LEU A 5 14.61 2.49 12.84
N GLU A 6 15.67 2.67 13.63
CA GLU A 6 15.63 2.57 15.09
C GLU A 6 14.72 3.64 15.69
N LEU A 7 14.81 4.89 15.21
CA LEU A 7 13.95 5.98 15.65
C LEU A 7 12.46 5.70 15.35
N GLY A 8 12.16 5.15 14.16
CA GLY A 8 10.82 4.71 13.79
C GLY A 8 10.27 3.55 14.65
N ARG A 9 11.15 2.79 15.32
CA ARG A 9 10.81 1.72 16.27
C ARG A 9 10.90 2.16 17.74
N SER A 10 11.08 3.45 18.01
CA SER A 10 11.10 3.98 19.37
C SER A 10 9.78 3.69 20.10
N LYS A 11 9.82 3.63 21.43
CA LYS A 11 8.61 3.56 22.26
C LYS A 11 7.90 4.90 22.37
N ASP A 12 8.61 5.99 22.10
CA ASP A 12 8.06 7.34 22.15
C ASP A 12 7.29 7.65 20.85
N PRO A 13 6.00 8.01 20.91
CA PRO A 13 5.21 8.30 19.71
C PRO A 13 5.78 9.44 18.86
N LYS A 14 6.40 10.45 19.48
CA LYS A 14 6.97 11.58 18.76
C LYS A 14 8.23 11.15 18.01
N ASP A 15 9.08 10.35 18.64
CA ASP A 15 10.23 9.75 17.97
C ASP A 15 9.80 8.90 16.77
N ARG A 16 8.75 8.09 16.91
CA ARG A 16 8.24 7.26 15.80
C ARG A 16 7.81 8.09 14.59
N GLU A 17 7.09 9.18 14.83
CA GLU A 17 6.68 10.14 13.80
C GLU A 17 7.90 10.76 13.13
N THR A 18 8.85 11.28 13.91
CA THR A 18 10.09 11.88 13.38
C THR A 18 10.93 10.86 12.61
N GLY A 19 10.99 9.62 13.07
CA GLY A 19 11.64 8.52 12.35
C GLY A 19 11.01 8.28 10.97
N ALA A 20 9.69 8.22 10.90
CA ALA A 20 8.97 8.05 9.63
C ALA A 20 9.19 9.23 8.66
N GLU A 21 9.16 10.47 9.15
CA GLU A 21 9.41 11.67 8.34
C GLU A 21 10.85 11.72 7.79
N LEU A 22 11.84 11.39 8.63
CA LEU A 22 13.25 11.38 8.22
C LEU A 22 13.54 10.23 7.25
N LEU A 23 12.93 9.05 7.46
CA LEU A 23 13.02 7.93 6.51
C LEU A 23 12.47 8.34 5.14
N LEU A 24 11.28 8.97 5.11
CA LEU A 24 10.68 9.43 3.86
C LEU A 24 11.59 10.45 3.15
N SER A 25 12.13 11.42 3.90
CA SER A 25 13.04 12.44 3.36
C SER A 25 14.32 11.81 2.78
N LEU A 26 14.85 10.79 3.44
CA LEU A 26 16.01 10.03 2.94
C LEU A 26 15.67 9.31 1.64
N LEU A 27 14.51 8.65 1.57
CA LEU A 27 14.07 7.92 0.37
C LEU A 27 13.85 8.88 -0.81
N GLN A 28 13.19 10.01 -0.58
CA GLN A 28 12.93 11.02 -1.61
C GLN A 28 14.19 11.71 -2.13
N SER A 29 15.26 11.76 -1.33
CA SER A 29 16.57 12.29 -1.76
C SER A 29 17.49 11.22 -2.36
N SER A 30 17.12 9.94 -2.30
CA SER A 30 17.92 8.86 -2.88
C SER A 30 17.89 8.92 -4.40
N THR A 31 19.08 8.81 -5.01
CA THR A 31 19.25 8.77 -6.47
C THR A 31 19.44 7.36 -7.03
N GLY A 32 19.54 6.35 -6.15
CA GLY A 32 19.82 4.97 -6.52
C GLY A 32 18.93 3.96 -5.79
N PRO A 33 18.92 2.70 -6.26
CA PRO A 33 18.16 1.64 -5.63
C PRO A 33 18.70 1.33 -4.22
N LEU A 34 17.80 0.91 -3.34
CA LEU A 34 18.09 0.39 -2.03
C LEU A 34 18.62 -1.05 -2.14
N SER A 35 19.44 -1.45 -1.17
CA SER A 35 19.83 -2.86 -1.06
C SER A 35 18.64 -3.71 -0.61
N SER A 36 18.68 -5.02 -0.89
CA SER A 36 17.63 -5.95 -0.44
C SER A 36 17.44 -5.93 1.08
N SER A 37 18.52 -5.82 1.86
CA SER A 37 18.47 -5.75 3.32
C SER A 37 17.88 -4.43 3.83
N ASP A 38 18.14 -3.31 3.13
CA ASP A 38 17.53 -2.02 3.46
C ASP A 38 16.01 -2.07 3.22
N VAL A 39 15.58 -2.67 2.10
CA VAL A 39 14.15 -2.85 1.79
C VAL A 39 13.47 -3.72 2.84
N GLU A 40 14.06 -4.86 3.20
CA GLU A 40 13.51 -5.75 4.23
C GLU A 40 13.36 -5.02 5.58
N SER A 41 14.40 -4.31 6.01
CA SER A 41 14.40 -3.58 7.27
C SER A 41 13.39 -2.43 7.27
N LEU A 42 13.27 -1.72 6.14
CA LEU A 42 12.30 -0.64 5.94
C LEU A 42 10.87 -1.18 5.96
N VAL A 43 10.59 -2.29 5.26
CA VAL A 43 9.27 -2.92 5.25
C VAL A 43 8.89 -3.33 6.66
N SER A 44 9.78 -4.00 7.39
CA SER A 44 9.53 -4.38 8.78
C SER A 44 9.19 -3.16 9.64
N THR A 45 9.98 -2.08 9.57
CA THR A 45 9.68 -0.85 10.32
C THR A 45 8.34 -0.24 9.92
N CYS A 46 8.02 -0.21 8.62
CA CYS A 46 6.75 0.34 8.15
C CYS A 46 5.56 -0.47 8.66
N LEU A 47 5.65 -1.81 8.67
CA LEU A 47 4.60 -2.65 9.23
C LEU A 47 4.41 -2.40 10.74
N ASP A 48 5.49 -2.24 11.50
CA ASP A 48 5.43 -1.87 12.92
C ASP A 48 4.73 -0.52 13.14
N LEU A 49 4.98 0.45 12.26
CA LEU A 49 4.35 1.78 12.28
C LEU A 49 2.86 1.74 11.91
N LEU A 50 2.47 0.93 10.93
CA LEU A 50 1.06 0.75 10.54
C LEU A 50 0.23 0.04 11.62
N ASN A 51 0.87 -0.84 12.38
CA ASN A 51 0.25 -1.55 13.49
C ASN A 51 0.06 -0.68 14.75
N ASP A 52 0.48 0.60 14.74
CA ASP A 52 0.20 1.55 15.81
C ASP A 52 -0.98 2.46 15.48
N PRO A 53 -2.21 2.10 15.90
CA PRO A 53 -3.41 2.87 15.56
C PRO A 53 -3.44 4.26 16.21
N SER A 54 -2.57 4.53 17.19
CA SER A 54 -2.54 5.79 17.94
C SER A 54 -1.79 6.90 17.22
N ASN A 55 -0.90 6.55 16.28
CA ASN A 55 -0.03 7.51 15.61
C ASN A 55 -0.31 7.61 14.10
N LEU A 56 -1.29 8.43 13.75
CA LEU A 56 -1.70 8.65 12.36
C LEU A 56 -0.54 9.17 11.49
N ASN A 57 0.26 10.11 11.99
CA ASN A 57 1.34 10.70 11.19
C ASN A 57 2.44 9.67 10.89
N ALA A 58 2.81 8.83 11.87
CA ALA A 58 3.76 7.76 11.65
C ALA A 58 3.22 6.71 10.66
N SER A 59 1.93 6.35 10.75
CA SER A 59 1.28 5.46 9.78
C SER A 59 1.26 6.03 8.36
N LEU A 60 0.95 7.33 8.20
CA LEU A 60 0.99 8.01 6.90
C LEU A 60 2.42 8.03 6.32
N GLY A 61 3.41 8.35 7.16
CA GLY A 61 4.81 8.32 6.78
C GLY A 61 5.26 6.92 6.35
N ALA A 62 4.80 5.87 7.02
CA ALA A 62 5.08 4.47 6.65
C ALA A 62 4.51 4.12 5.26
N LEU A 63 3.27 4.48 4.96
CA LEU A 63 2.67 4.27 3.63
C LEU A 63 3.46 5.02 2.53
N GLN A 64 3.90 6.24 2.81
CA GLN A 64 4.70 7.04 1.88
C GLN A 64 6.13 6.49 1.69
N CYS A 65 6.73 5.94 2.76
CA CYS A 65 8.01 5.25 2.68
C CYS A 65 7.92 4.01 1.78
N LEU A 66 6.87 3.20 1.96
CA LEU A 66 6.61 2.02 1.11
C LEU A 66 6.40 2.43 -0.35
N ALA A 67 5.69 3.53 -0.62
CA ALA A 67 5.51 4.05 -1.99
C ALA A 67 6.86 4.46 -2.61
N SER A 68 7.68 5.18 -1.86
CA SER A 68 9.00 5.63 -2.32
C SER A 68 9.93 4.44 -2.57
N ALA A 69 9.93 3.45 -1.69
CA ALA A 69 10.70 2.21 -1.86
C ALA A 69 10.24 1.41 -3.08
N ALA A 70 8.94 1.42 -3.40
CA ALA A 70 8.39 0.74 -4.58
C ALA A 70 8.96 1.32 -5.88
N VAL A 71 9.18 2.63 -5.92
CA VAL A 71 9.78 3.31 -7.08
C VAL A 71 11.28 3.08 -7.14
N LEU A 72 11.99 3.17 -6.01
CA LEU A 72 13.44 3.00 -5.95
C LEU A 72 13.89 1.55 -6.19
N SER A 73 13.13 0.57 -5.69
CA SER A 73 13.55 -0.84 -5.66
C SER A 73 12.35 -1.79 -5.76
N PRO A 74 11.60 -1.74 -6.89
CA PRO A 74 10.38 -2.51 -7.08
C PRO A 74 10.62 -4.01 -6.94
N ASP A 75 11.74 -4.53 -7.47
CA ASP A 75 11.98 -5.97 -7.49
C ASP A 75 12.28 -6.55 -6.11
N HIS A 76 12.93 -5.77 -5.24
CA HIS A 76 13.10 -6.15 -3.83
C HIS A 76 11.78 -6.02 -3.06
N LEU A 77 11.02 -4.93 -3.27
CA LEU A 77 9.78 -4.71 -2.52
C LEU A 77 8.69 -5.76 -2.85
N LYS A 78 8.59 -6.20 -4.10
CA LYS A 78 7.63 -7.23 -4.55
C LYS A 78 7.72 -8.53 -3.75
N LEU A 79 8.91 -8.86 -3.24
CA LEU A 79 9.14 -10.06 -2.42
C LEU A 79 8.41 -10.00 -1.07
N HIS A 80 8.06 -8.79 -0.61
CA HIS A 80 7.41 -8.57 0.68
C HIS A 80 5.90 -8.30 0.58
N PHE A 81 5.31 -8.43 -0.61
CA PHE A 81 3.87 -8.16 -0.83
C PHE A 81 2.96 -9.00 0.06
N ASP A 82 3.33 -10.24 0.38
CA ASP A 82 2.49 -11.12 1.19
C ASP A 82 2.30 -10.59 2.62
N GLY A 83 3.24 -9.79 3.14
CA GLY A 83 3.10 -9.08 4.42
C GLY A 83 2.53 -7.67 4.26
N VAL A 84 2.89 -6.96 3.18
CA VAL A 84 2.51 -5.56 2.97
C VAL A 84 1.05 -5.40 2.53
N LEU A 85 0.57 -6.24 1.61
CA LEU A 85 -0.79 -6.10 1.04
C LEU A 85 -1.89 -6.26 2.11
N PRO A 86 -1.84 -7.21 3.06
CA PRO A 86 -2.80 -7.26 4.16
C PRO A 86 -2.86 -5.97 4.98
N ALA A 87 -1.71 -5.40 5.36
CA ALA A 87 -1.66 -4.16 6.14
C ALA A 87 -2.26 -2.97 5.39
N ILE A 88 -2.05 -2.90 4.06
CA ILE A 88 -2.70 -1.89 3.22
C ILE A 88 -4.21 -2.08 3.20
N VAL A 89 -4.71 -3.32 3.08
CA VAL A 89 -6.15 -3.62 3.10
C VAL A 89 -6.77 -3.20 4.44
N GLU A 90 -6.07 -3.40 5.55
CA GLU A 90 -6.51 -2.90 6.85
C GLU A 90 -6.64 -1.38 6.88
N CYS A 91 -5.66 -0.67 6.29
CA CYS A 91 -5.68 0.79 6.15
C CYS A 91 -6.83 1.29 5.26
N LEU A 92 -7.25 0.54 4.24
CA LEU A 92 -8.43 0.87 3.42
C LEU A 92 -9.74 0.79 4.23
N GLY A 93 -9.76 -0.06 5.26
CA GLY A 93 -10.90 -0.21 6.16
C GLY A 93 -10.92 0.76 7.33
N ASP A 94 -9.91 1.62 7.50
CA ASP A 94 -9.78 2.52 8.65
C ASP A 94 -10.79 3.70 8.56
N ASP A 95 -11.22 4.22 9.71
CA ASP A 95 -12.16 5.34 9.79
C ASP A 95 -11.51 6.68 9.38
N LYS A 96 -10.20 6.80 9.49
CA LYS A 96 -9.43 8.01 9.15
C LYS A 96 -9.25 8.11 7.64
N LYS A 97 -9.93 9.10 7.04
CA LYS A 97 -9.84 9.38 5.60
C LYS A 97 -8.40 9.54 5.08
N PRO A 98 -7.49 10.28 5.76
CA PRO A 98 -6.13 10.44 5.28
C PRO A 98 -5.38 9.11 5.11
N LEU A 99 -5.60 8.15 6.02
CA LEU A 99 -4.96 6.84 5.95
C LEU A 99 -5.48 6.02 4.77
N ARG A 100 -6.80 6.04 4.54
CA ARG A 100 -7.41 5.42 3.36
C ARG A 100 -6.89 6.02 2.06
N ASP A 101 -6.83 7.36 1.98
CA ASP A 101 -6.34 8.06 0.80
C ASP A 101 -4.88 7.66 0.48
N ALA A 102 -4.02 7.60 1.50
CA ALA A 102 -2.63 7.17 1.36
C ALA A 102 -2.52 5.69 0.94
N ALA A 103 -3.32 4.80 1.51
CA ALA A 103 -3.32 3.38 1.17
C ALA A 103 -3.79 3.14 -0.29
N ARG A 104 -4.80 3.88 -0.76
CA ARG A 104 -5.20 3.86 -2.17
C ARG A 104 -4.07 4.34 -3.09
N GLY A 105 -3.41 5.43 -2.72
CA GLY A 105 -2.25 5.95 -3.46
C GLY A 105 -1.13 4.92 -3.58
N LEU A 106 -0.80 4.26 -2.46
CA LEU A 106 0.23 3.20 -2.42
C LEU A 106 -0.11 2.02 -3.35
N LEU A 107 -1.37 1.56 -3.37
CA LEU A 107 -1.78 0.51 -4.30
C LEU A 107 -1.64 0.92 -5.76
N LEU A 108 -1.99 2.16 -6.10
CA LEU A 108 -1.80 2.67 -7.47
C LEU A 108 -0.31 2.72 -7.83
N THR A 109 0.56 3.13 -6.92
CA THR A 109 2.02 3.07 -7.12
C THR A 109 2.49 1.64 -7.35
N PHE A 110 2.01 0.67 -6.58
CA PHE A 110 2.36 -0.75 -6.77
C PHE A 110 1.91 -1.27 -8.15
N MET A 111 0.74 -0.84 -8.61
CA MET A 111 0.22 -1.17 -9.94
C MET A 111 1.12 -0.59 -11.04
N GLU A 112 1.58 0.64 -10.88
CA GLU A 112 2.45 1.32 -11.84
C GLU A 112 3.83 0.66 -11.97
N VAL A 113 4.45 0.25 -10.86
CA VAL A 113 5.81 -0.33 -10.86
C VAL A 113 5.87 -1.86 -11.08
N SER A 114 4.73 -2.54 -11.01
CA SER A 114 4.66 -4.01 -11.14
C SER A 114 3.74 -4.44 -12.28
N SER A 115 2.44 -4.26 -12.11
CA SER A 115 1.37 -4.48 -13.09
C SER A 115 0.04 -4.35 -12.35
N PRO A 116 -0.96 -3.64 -12.91
CA PRO A 116 -2.28 -3.56 -12.32
C PRO A 116 -2.93 -4.94 -12.07
N ILE A 117 -2.72 -5.90 -12.97
CA ILE A 117 -3.29 -7.26 -12.87
C ILE A 117 -2.70 -8.00 -11.66
N ILE A 118 -1.38 -7.97 -11.49
CA ILE A 118 -0.69 -8.68 -10.39
C ILE A 118 -1.19 -8.18 -9.03
N ILE A 119 -1.38 -6.87 -8.89
CA ILE A 119 -1.86 -6.28 -7.63
C ILE A 119 -3.32 -6.64 -7.39
N VAL A 120 -4.20 -6.56 -8.40
CA VAL A 120 -5.60 -6.95 -8.25
C VAL A 120 -5.73 -8.42 -7.85
N ASP A 121 -5.01 -9.33 -8.51
CA ASP A 121 -5.06 -10.76 -8.23
C ASP A 121 -4.61 -11.12 -6.81
N ARG A 122 -3.67 -10.35 -6.24
CA ARG A 122 -3.17 -10.56 -4.87
C ARG A 122 -4.04 -9.88 -3.81
N VAL A 123 -4.53 -8.67 -4.07
CA VAL A 123 -5.30 -7.88 -3.10
C VAL A 123 -6.75 -8.34 -3.03
N TRP A 124 -7.33 -8.73 -4.16
CA TRP A 124 -8.75 -9.09 -4.22
C TRP A 124 -9.14 -10.23 -3.26
N PRO A 125 -8.41 -11.37 -3.17
CA PRO A 125 -8.74 -12.41 -2.21
C PRO A 125 -8.76 -11.93 -0.76
N ILE A 126 -7.84 -11.02 -0.40
CA ILE A 126 -7.72 -10.45 0.95
C ILE A 126 -8.87 -9.50 1.22
N ALA A 127 -9.12 -8.55 0.30
CA ALA A 127 -10.20 -7.58 0.43
C ALA A 127 -11.58 -8.26 0.48
N ARG A 128 -11.79 -9.30 -0.32
CA ARG A 128 -13.07 -10.02 -0.41
C ARG A 128 -13.47 -10.71 0.89
N VAL A 129 -12.51 -11.25 1.64
CA VAL A 129 -12.78 -11.93 2.93
C VAL A 129 -12.90 -10.95 4.10
N ASP A 130 -12.58 -9.67 3.89
CA ASP A 130 -12.76 -8.64 4.91
C ASP A 130 -14.24 -8.29 5.07
N ASN A 131 -14.71 -8.26 6.32
CA ASN A 131 -16.12 -8.00 6.66
C ASN A 131 -16.49 -6.52 6.59
N ARG A 132 -15.52 -5.60 6.52
CA ARG A 132 -15.77 -4.16 6.45
C ARG A 132 -16.20 -3.79 5.04
N SER A 133 -17.46 -3.38 4.87
CA SER A 133 -17.98 -2.88 3.57
C SER A 133 -17.13 -1.76 2.97
N ARG A 134 -16.50 -0.95 3.84
CA ARG A 134 -15.58 0.13 3.45
C ARG A 134 -14.38 -0.36 2.64
N VAL A 135 -13.83 -1.53 2.97
CA VAL A 135 -12.71 -2.12 2.21
C VAL A 135 -13.14 -2.40 0.77
N HIS A 136 -14.34 -2.95 0.57
CA HIS A 136 -14.88 -3.24 -0.76
C HIS A 136 -15.17 -1.97 -1.57
N GLU A 137 -15.70 -0.93 -0.92
CA GLU A 137 -15.93 0.38 -1.55
C GLU A 137 -14.62 1.02 -2.02
N GLU A 138 -13.61 1.05 -1.15
CA GLU A 138 -12.31 1.65 -1.49
C GLU A 138 -11.57 0.84 -2.56
N PHE A 139 -11.67 -0.50 -2.53
CA PHE A 139 -11.11 -1.35 -3.57
C PHE A 139 -11.75 -1.10 -4.94
N THR A 140 -13.08 -0.96 -4.98
CA THR A 140 -13.81 -0.63 -6.22
C THR A 140 -13.37 0.74 -6.78
N ARG A 141 -13.13 1.71 -5.90
CA ARG A 141 -12.59 3.03 -6.30
C ARG A 141 -11.19 2.91 -6.88
N ILE A 142 -10.31 2.11 -6.27
CA ILE A 142 -8.95 1.86 -6.79
C ILE A 142 -9.02 1.24 -8.18
N VAL A 143 -9.83 0.19 -8.37
CA VAL A 143 -10.01 -0.45 -9.68
C VAL A 143 -10.51 0.55 -10.72
N THR A 144 -11.49 1.38 -10.37
CA THR A 144 -12.01 2.44 -11.25
C THR A 144 -10.91 3.43 -11.63
N SER A 145 -10.14 3.92 -10.65
CA SER A 145 -9.00 4.80 -10.90
C SER A 145 -7.94 4.15 -11.78
N ALA A 146 -7.65 2.86 -11.56
CA ALA A 146 -6.68 2.11 -12.34
C ALA A 146 -7.14 1.92 -13.80
N ILE A 147 -8.43 1.67 -14.05
CA ILE A 147 -8.98 1.58 -15.41
C ILE A 147 -8.77 2.89 -16.16
N ILE A 148 -9.06 4.02 -15.50
CA ILE A 148 -8.88 5.37 -16.08
C ILE A 148 -7.39 5.67 -16.31
N ALA A 149 -6.53 5.35 -15.35
CA ALA A 149 -5.10 5.68 -15.39
C ALA A 149 -4.32 4.83 -16.40
N PHE A 150 -4.61 3.53 -16.49
CA PHE A 150 -3.81 2.60 -17.30
C PHE A 150 -4.45 2.29 -18.67
N THR A 151 -5.70 2.68 -18.91
CA THR A 151 -6.42 2.60 -20.22
C THR A 151 -6.29 1.28 -20.99
N SER A 152 -6.01 0.16 -20.30
CA SER A 152 -5.77 -1.12 -20.95
C SER A 152 -7.06 -1.94 -21.04
N THR A 153 -7.48 -2.25 -22.27
CA THR A 153 -8.60 -3.16 -22.55
C THR A 153 -8.37 -4.55 -21.97
N GLU A 154 -7.12 -4.99 -21.89
CA GLU A 154 -6.73 -6.26 -21.29
C GLU A 154 -6.86 -6.24 -19.77
N PHE A 155 -6.53 -5.11 -19.13
CA PHE A 155 -6.80 -4.92 -17.70
C PHE A 155 -8.31 -4.92 -17.43
N MET A 156 -9.10 -4.17 -18.21
CA MET A 156 -10.57 -4.17 -18.06
C MET A 156 -11.18 -5.58 -18.17
N LYS A 157 -10.74 -6.39 -19.14
CA LYS A 157 -11.21 -7.78 -19.29
C LYS A 157 -10.80 -8.69 -18.13
N ALA A 158 -9.61 -8.50 -17.57
CA ALA A 158 -9.09 -9.32 -16.48
C ALA A 158 -9.79 -9.07 -15.13
N ILE A 159 -10.24 -7.83 -14.87
CA ILE A 159 -10.84 -7.45 -13.58
C ILE A 159 -12.36 -7.67 -13.56
N LEU A 160 -13.01 -7.71 -14.72
CA LEU A 160 -14.46 -7.91 -14.81
C LEU A 160 -14.93 -9.21 -14.12
N PRO A 161 -14.28 -10.38 -14.30
CA PRO A 161 -14.68 -11.62 -13.62
C PRO A 161 -14.55 -11.61 -12.08
N PRO A 162 -13.47 -11.09 -11.46
CA PRO A 162 -13.35 -11.05 -10.00
C PRO A 162 -14.18 -9.95 -9.33
N VAL A 163 -14.30 -8.75 -9.91
CA VAL A 163 -14.94 -7.58 -9.26
C VAL A 163 -16.43 -7.46 -9.57
N CYS A 164 -16.86 -7.93 -10.74
CA CYS A 164 -18.28 -8.02 -11.11
C CYS A 164 -18.67 -9.50 -11.24
N PRO A 165 -19.10 -10.17 -10.16
CA PRO A 165 -19.71 -11.48 -10.31
C PRO A 165 -20.90 -11.33 -11.26
N SER A 166 -21.03 -12.29 -12.18
CA SER A 166 -21.95 -12.32 -13.32
C SER A 166 -23.45 -12.24 -12.98
N GLY A 167 -23.82 -11.82 -11.76
CA GLY A 167 -25.18 -11.70 -11.25
C GLY A 167 -25.68 -10.27 -11.01
N LEU A 168 -24.89 -9.22 -11.23
CA LEU A 168 -25.34 -7.82 -11.05
C LEU A 168 -26.01 -7.18 -12.29
N PHE A 169 -26.01 -7.88 -13.43
CA PHE A 169 -26.83 -7.54 -14.60
C PHE A 169 -27.81 -8.68 -14.92
N ARG A 170 -28.67 -9.04 -13.95
CA ARG A 170 -29.99 -9.57 -14.33
C ARG A 170 -30.89 -8.38 -14.58
N ASN A 171 -31.12 -8.11 -15.86
CA ASN A 171 -32.11 -7.16 -16.36
C ASN A 171 -33.40 -7.22 -15.52
N ASN A 172 -33.76 -6.08 -14.93
CA ASN A 172 -35.15 -5.69 -14.71
C ASN A 172 -35.33 -4.32 -15.35
#